data_AF-A0A6M4PRS3-F1
#
_entry.id   AF-A0A6M4PRS3-F1
#
_cell.length_a   1.000
_cell.length_b   1.000
_cell.length_c   1.000
_cell.angle_alpha   90.00
_cell.angle_beta   90.00
_cell.angle_gamma   90.00
#
_symmetry.space_group_name_H-M   'P 1'
#
loop_
_entity.id
_entity.type
_entity.pdbx_description
1 polymer ?
#
loop_
_entity_poly.entity_id
_entity_poly.type
_entity_poly.pdbx_seq_one_letter_code
_entity_poly.pdbx_strand_id
1 'polypeptide(L)'
;MSARTHKPHEVVEQALELSRADGCVVIADEHSTANLRWAGNALTTNGVTRGRTLTVIATVDGAQGTASGVVSRSAVTADELEPLVRAAEAAARGAGPAEDAQPLVGGVPQSPDFTDAPAETSSAVFADFAPALGDAFARARAGGRELYGFANHELVSTYLGTSTGLRLRHDQPTGTLELNAKSPDRARSAWAGRSTRDFKDVDPGAMDAELAVRLGWAERRVELPAGRYETLLPPTAVADLLIYQLWSASGRDAAEGRTVFSKPGGGTRVGEKLSGLPLTLRSDPHEPGLQCPPFVVAHSSGGDQSVFDNGLPARATDWISGGVLRHLTTTRHSAALTGLPVAPVLGNLILDGGDDRSLAEMVADTGRGLLLTCLWYIREVDPATLLLTGLTRDGVYLVENGEVTGQVNNFRFNESPVSLLGRATEAGRTEKTLPREWSDWFTRAAMPALRIPDFNMSSVSQGV
;
A
#
# COMPACT_ATOMS: atom_id res chain seq x y z
N MET A 1 19.76 35.27 16.57
CA MET A 1 19.54 34.11 17.46
C MET A 1 18.96 33.01 16.59
N SER A 2 19.71 31.93 16.36
CA SER A 2 19.25 30.80 15.54
C SER A 2 18.05 30.16 16.25
N ALA A 3 16.91 30.05 15.55
CA ALA A 3 15.75 29.35 16.06
C ALA A 3 16.20 27.94 16.45
N ARG A 4 16.08 27.58 17.73
CA ARG A 4 16.33 26.20 18.17
C ARG A 4 15.35 25.32 17.41
N THR A 5 15.83 24.57 16.43
CA THR A 5 15.05 23.50 15.82
C THR A 5 14.86 22.44 16.90
N HIS A 6 13.67 22.42 17.52
CA HIS A 6 13.35 21.44 18.55
C HIS A 6 13.40 20.04 17.96
N LYS A 7 14.11 19.14 18.65
CA LYS A 7 14.20 17.73 18.23
C LYS A 7 12.81 17.10 18.28
N PRO A 8 12.50 16.11 17.44
CA PRO A 8 11.14 15.56 17.33
C PRO A 8 10.62 15.03 18.67
N HIS A 9 11.44 14.28 19.39
CA HIS A 9 11.09 13.78 20.73
C HIS A 9 10.86 14.91 21.75
N GLU A 10 11.64 15.99 21.71
CA GLU A 10 11.43 17.15 22.61
C GLU A 10 10.07 17.82 22.34
N VAL A 11 9.65 17.89 21.07
CA VAL A 11 8.31 18.40 20.71
C VAL A 11 7.21 17.48 21.24
N VAL A 12 7.40 16.17 21.16
CA VAL A 12 6.48 15.19 21.74
C VAL A 12 6.37 15.38 23.26
N GLU A 13 7.48 15.48 23.99
CA GLU A 13 7.48 15.72 25.44
C GLU A 13 6.77 17.03 25.79
N GLN A 14 7.12 18.13 25.12
CA GLN A 14 6.53 19.44 25.38
C GLN A 14 5.02 19.46 25.13
N ALA A 15 4.54 18.81 24.05
CA ALA A 15 3.11 18.72 23.77
C ALA A 15 2.37 17.93 24.86
N LEU A 16 2.97 16.84 25.36
CA LEU A 16 2.41 16.06 26.46
C LEU A 16 2.39 16.85 27.77
N GLU A 17 3.46 17.59 28.10
CA GLU A 17 3.55 18.46 29.28
C GLU A 17 2.54 19.61 29.23
N LEU A 18 2.26 20.14 28.04
CA LEU A 18 1.27 21.21 27.84
C LEU A 18 -0.16 20.73 28.02
N SER A 19 -0.43 19.44 27.80
CA SER A 19 -1.78 18.86 27.78
C SER A 19 -2.45 18.93 29.15
N ARG A 20 -3.73 19.30 29.15
CA ARG A 20 -4.61 19.30 30.33
C ARG A 20 -5.80 18.35 30.17
N ALA A 21 -5.73 17.46 29.18
CA ALA A 21 -6.73 16.43 28.94
C ALA A 21 -6.51 15.22 29.85
N ASP A 22 -7.53 14.39 30.04
CA ASP A 22 -7.44 13.16 30.82
C ASP A 22 -6.51 12.13 30.16
N GLY A 23 -6.46 12.14 28.83
CA GLY A 23 -5.44 11.42 28.05
C GLY A 23 -4.94 12.23 26.86
N CYS A 24 -3.71 11.94 26.44
CA CYS A 24 -3.08 12.61 25.31
C CYS A 24 -2.17 11.66 24.54
N VAL A 25 -2.25 11.73 23.21
CA VAL A 25 -1.33 11.06 22.28
C VAL A 25 -0.76 12.11 21.35
N VAL A 26 0.55 12.04 21.12
CA VAL A 26 1.27 12.95 20.23
C VAL A 26 2.09 12.10 19.26
N ILE A 27 1.91 12.36 17.97
CA ILE A 27 2.62 11.70 16.88
C ILE A 27 3.37 12.75 16.10
N ALA A 28 4.70 12.67 16.08
CA ALA A 28 5.55 13.51 15.24
C ALA A 28 6.15 12.67 14.12
N ASP A 29 5.77 12.96 12.88
CA ASP A 29 6.36 12.36 11.68
C ASP A 29 7.34 13.33 11.05
N GLU A 30 8.60 12.92 10.98
CA GLU A 30 9.66 13.62 10.27
C GLU A 30 9.86 12.97 8.91
N HIS A 31 9.53 13.71 7.86
CA HIS A 31 9.65 13.29 6.47
C HIS A 31 10.93 13.83 5.87
N SER A 32 11.69 12.95 5.22
CA SER A 32 12.82 13.30 4.36
C SER A 32 12.62 12.61 3.02
N THR A 33 12.63 13.36 1.92
CA THR A 33 12.47 12.79 0.57
C THR A 33 13.63 13.18 -0.34
N ALA A 34 13.96 12.30 -1.27
CA ALA A 34 14.83 12.56 -2.40
C ALA A 34 14.18 11.96 -3.65
N ASN A 35 14.15 12.70 -4.76
CA ASN A 35 13.57 12.20 -6.00
C ASN A 35 14.33 12.63 -7.26
N LEU A 36 14.16 11.82 -8.30
CA LEU A 36 14.54 12.09 -9.68
C LEU A 36 13.31 11.92 -10.57
N ARG A 37 13.12 12.84 -11.51
CA ARG A 37 12.11 12.75 -12.56
C ARG A 37 12.77 12.91 -13.92
N TRP A 38 12.28 12.15 -14.90
CA TRP A 38 12.76 12.25 -16.27
C TRP A 38 11.62 12.15 -17.28
N ALA A 39 11.88 12.69 -18.45
CA ALA A 39 11.02 12.60 -19.62
C ALA A 39 11.88 12.60 -20.88
N GLY A 40 11.56 11.74 -21.84
CA GLY A 40 12.27 11.70 -23.12
C GLY A 40 13.77 11.39 -22.98
N ASN A 41 14.13 10.44 -22.10
CA ASN A 41 15.52 10.05 -21.84
C ASN A 41 16.40 11.18 -21.27
N ALA A 42 15.81 12.13 -20.55
CA ALA A 42 16.53 13.23 -19.89
C ALA A 42 15.91 13.55 -18.53
N LEU A 43 16.76 13.81 -17.54
CA LEU A 43 16.32 14.30 -16.23
C LEU A 43 15.64 15.66 -16.40
N THR A 44 14.47 15.83 -15.82
CA THR A 44 13.69 17.08 -15.87
C THR A 44 13.71 17.81 -14.54
N THR A 45 13.55 17.08 -13.44
CA THR A 45 13.59 17.63 -12.09
C THR A 45 14.25 16.66 -11.13
N ASN A 46 14.86 17.19 -10.09
CA ASN A 46 15.28 16.48 -8.90
C ASN A 46 14.94 17.32 -7.68
N GLY A 47 14.76 16.67 -6.54
CA GLY A 47 14.38 17.38 -5.32
C GLY A 47 14.85 16.64 -4.08
N VAL A 48 15.18 17.41 -3.06
CA VAL A 48 15.29 16.94 -1.69
C VAL A 48 14.39 17.81 -0.84
N THR A 49 13.50 17.21 -0.07
CA THR A 49 12.62 17.94 0.84
C THR A 49 12.72 17.37 2.24
N ARG A 50 12.44 18.22 3.22
CA ARG A 50 12.22 17.83 4.61
C ARG A 50 10.93 18.47 5.09
N GLY A 51 10.19 17.74 5.90
CA GLY A 51 8.93 18.20 6.44
C GLY A 51 8.64 17.54 7.78
N ARG A 52 7.77 18.17 8.55
CA ARG A 52 7.26 17.64 9.81
C ARG A 52 5.74 17.72 9.78
N THR A 53 5.10 16.66 10.25
CA THR A 53 3.69 16.65 10.61
C THR A 53 3.57 16.30 12.08
N LEU A 54 2.81 17.09 12.84
CA LEU A 54 2.53 16.83 14.24
C LEU A 54 1.03 16.62 14.42
N THR A 55 0.65 15.47 14.95
CA THR A 55 -0.73 15.11 15.29
C THR A 55 -0.86 15.08 16.81
N VAL A 56 -1.77 15.89 17.36
CA VAL A 56 -2.14 15.85 18.78
C VAL A 56 -3.56 15.32 18.90
N ILE A 57 -3.71 14.29 19.73
CA ILE A 57 -4.99 13.66 20.07
C ILE A 57 -5.19 13.88 21.57
N ALA A 58 -6.29 14.54 21.93
CA ALA A 58 -6.71 14.71 23.31
C ALA A 58 -7.92 13.83 23.58
N THR A 59 -7.97 13.19 24.74
CA THR A 59 -9.15 12.45 25.22
C THR A 59 -9.65 13.08 26.51
N VAL A 60 -10.95 13.32 26.61
CA VAL A 60 -11.59 13.96 27.76
C VAL A 60 -12.70 13.07 28.28
N ASP A 61 -12.64 12.73 29.56
CA ASP A 61 -13.64 11.90 30.22
C ASP A 61 -14.90 12.73 30.51
N GLY A 62 -16.03 12.23 30.02
CA GLY A 62 -17.35 12.81 30.24
C GLY A 62 -18.24 11.87 31.04
N ALA A 63 -19.36 12.41 31.54
CA ALA A 63 -20.33 11.64 32.31
C ALA A 63 -20.96 10.45 31.55
N GLN A 64 -20.93 10.48 30.22
CA GLN A 64 -21.51 9.45 29.33
C GLN A 64 -20.45 8.63 28.58
N GLY A 65 -19.16 8.85 28.84
CA GLY A 65 -18.04 8.23 28.14
C GLY A 65 -16.95 9.24 27.76
N THR A 66 -15.83 8.73 27.25
CA THR A 66 -14.67 9.54 26.85
C THR A 66 -14.87 10.08 25.43
N ALA A 67 -14.66 11.38 25.24
CA ALA A 67 -14.62 12.03 23.93
C ALA A 67 -13.16 12.13 23.44
N SER A 68 -12.94 12.19 22.13
CA SER A 68 -11.63 12.43 21.55
C SER A 68 -11.65 13.60 20.57
N GLY A 69 -10.53 14.32 20.51
CA GLY A 69 -10.30 15.44 19.60
C GLY A 69 -8.93 15.32 18.95
N VAL A 70 -8.89 15.43 17.64
CA VAL A 70 -7.68 15.25 16.83
C VAL A 70 -7.39 16.52 16.06
N VAL A 71 -6.17 17.03 16.16
CA VAL A 71 -5.69 18.11 15.30
C VAL A 71 -4.31 17.76 14.78
N SER A 72 -4.15 17.84 13.46
CA SER A 72 -2.87 17.65 12.78
C SER A 72 -2.44 18.93 12.09
N ARG A 73 -1.15 19.26 12.15
CA ARG A 73 -0.55 20.40 11.46
C ARG A 73 0.82 20.06 10.92
N SER A 74 1.14 20.60 9.74
CA SER A 74 2.48 20.58 9.18
C SER A 74 3.28 21.82 9.60
N ALA A 75 4.60 21.70 9.61
CA ALA A 75 5.53 22.82 9.87
C ALA A 75 5.31 23.55 11.22
N VAL A 76 4.97 22.79 12.28
CA VAL A 76 4.73 23.35 13.62
C VAL A 76 6.01 23.94 14.21
N THR A 77 5.96 25.24 14.50
CA THR A 77 6.98 25.95 15.28
C THR A 77 6.74 25.81 16.79
N ALA A 78 7.75 26.15 17.61
CA ALA A 78 7.63 26.08 19.07
C ALA A 78 6.44 26.90 19.61
N ASP A 79 6.22 28.10 19.06
CA ASP A 79 5.15 29.01 19.48
C ASP A 79 3.75 28.52 19.06
N GLU A 80 3.66 27.60 18.10
CA GLU A 80 2.41 27.01 17.62
C GLU A 80 2.02 25.72 18.36
N LEU A 81 2.92 25.19 19.20
CA LEU A 81 2.71 23.92 19.90
C LEU A 81 1.56 24.00 20.91
N GLU A 82 1.58 24.98 21.80
CA GLU A 82 0.48 25.15 22.78
C GLU A 82 -0.88 25.41 22.10
N PRO A 83 -1.00 26.34 21.12
CA PRO A 83 -2.24 26.50 20.36
C PRO A 83 -2.75 25.20 19.72
N LEU A 84 -1.86 24.34 19.21
CA LEU A 84 -2.24 23.05 18.63
C LEU A 84 -2.81 22.10 19.69
N VAL A 85 -2.15 21.97 20.84
CA VAL A 85 -2.64 21.14 21.95
C VAL A 85 -4.00 21.64 22.45
N ARG A 86 -4.15 22.95 22.64
CA ARG A 86 -5.43 23.55 23.06
C ARG A 86 -6.53 23.33 22.03
N ALA A 87 -6.21 23.33 20.73
CA ALA A 87 -7.18 23.04 19.69
C ALA A 87 -7.67 21.59 19.75
N ALA A 88 -6.78 20.61 19.98
CA ALA A 88 -7.16 19.21 20.18
C ALA A 88 -8.04 19.01 21.42
N GLU A 89 -7.68 19.65 22.54
CA GLU A 89 -8.51 19.64 23.75
C GLU A 89 -9.90 20.27 23.52
N ALA A 90 -9.96 21.42 22.84
CA ALA A 90 -11.22 22.09 22.53
C ALA A 90 -12.10 21.24 21.62
N ALA A 91 -11.49 20.57 20.62
CA ALA A 91 -12.20 19.61 19.77
C ALA A 91 -12.76 18.44 20.58
N ALA A 92 -11.98 17.88 21.52
CA ALA A 92 -12.42 16.78 22.38
C ALA A 92 -13.58 17.21 23.30
N ARG A 93 -13.47 18.36 23.96
CA ARG A 93 -14.53 18.90 24.85
C ARG A 93 -15.81 19.29 24.09
N GLY A 94 -15.67 19.70 22.83
CA GLY A 94 -16.78 20.05 21.96
C GLY A 94 -17.46 18.85 21.29
N ALA A 95 -16.85 17.66 21.36
CA ALA A 95 -17.38 16.43 20.78
C ALA A 95 -18.29 15.67 21.77
N GLY A 96 -19.13 14.78 21.23
CA GLY A 96 -19.81 13.75 22.03
C GLY A 96 -18.85 12.61 22.41
N PRO A 97 -19.29 11.66 23.27
CA PRO A 97 -18.49 10.48 23.58
C PRO A 97 -18.14 9.71 22.30
N ALA A 98 -16.87 9.34 22.17
CA ALA A 98 -16.39 8.56 21.04
C ALA A 98 -16.90 7.12 21.16
N GLU A 99 -17.47 6.57 20.08
CA GLU A 99 -17.96 5.20 20.07
C GLU A 99 -16.83 4.20 20.32
N ASP A 100 -15.65 4.47 19.74
CA ASP A 100 -14.46 3.66 19.84
C ASP A 100 -13.62 3.92 21.10
N ALA A 101 -14.14 4.68 22.07
CA ALA A 101 -13.45 5.00 23.31
C ALA A 101 -12.95 3.74 24.02
N GLN A 102 -11.63 3.72 24.26
CA GLN A 102 -10.92 2.69 25.00
C GLN A 102 -9.84 3.34 25.86
N PRO A 103 -9.39 2.71 26.97
CA PRO A 103 -8.18 3.16 27.63
C PRO A 103 -7.01 3.22 26.66
N LEU A 104 -6.26 4.33 26.68
CA LEU A 104 -5.03 4.47 25.91
C LEU A 104 -4.07 3.33 26.26
N VAL A 105 -3.35 2.83 25.26
CA VAL A 105 -2.39 1.74 25.45
C VAL A 105 -1.30 2.17 26.41
N GLY A 106 -0.88 1.28 27.30
CA GLY A 106 0.22 1.49 28.25
C GLY A 106 1.02 0.21 28.45
N GLY A 107 2.17 0.30 29.13
CA GLY A 107 2.97 -0.87 29.49
C GLY A 107 3.71 -1.55 28.33
N VAL A 108 3.85 -0.88 27.17
CA VAL A 108 4.69 -1.33 26.07
C VAL A 108 6.13 -0.83 26.31
N PRO A 109 7.17 -1.69 26.13
CA PRO A 109 8.55 -1.26 26.26
C PRO A 109 8.87 -0.05 25.37
N GLN A 110 9.59 0.92 25.93
CA GLN A 110 10.01 2.11 25.19
C GLN A 110 11.02 1.73 24.10
N SER A 111 10.96 2.45 22.97
CA SER A 111 11.97 2.37 21.92
C SER A 111 13.31 2.92 22.45
N PRO A 112 14.41 2.14 22.42
CA PRO A 112 15.70 2.58 22.96
C PRO A 112 16.30 3.77 22.19
N ASP A 113 15.90 3.94 20.94
CA ASP A 113 16.29 4.98 19.98
C ASP A 113 15.29 6.14 19.91
N PHE A 114 14.33 6.22 20.84
CA PHE A 114 13.31 7.28 20.86
C PHE A 114 13.90 8.69 20.88
N THR A 115 15.10 8.87 21.44
CA THR A 115 15.76 10.19 21.50
C THR A 115 16.70 10.48 20.34
N ASP A 116 16.99 9.53 19.46
CA ASP A 116 17.95 9.78 18.38
C ASP A 116 17.33 10.71 17.32
N ALA A 117 18.20 11.30 16.50
CA ALA A 117 17.76 12.13 15.38
C ALA A 117 16.96 11.30 14.36
N PRO A 118 16.02 11.92 13.63
CA PRO A 118 15.26 11.22 12.60
C PRO A 118 16.20 10.70 11.52
N ALA A 119 15.91 9.53 10.97
CA ALA A 119 16.57 9.06 9.76
C ALA A 119 16.20 9.98 8.58
N GLU A 120 17.19 10.25 7.74
CA GLU A 120 17.04 11.13 6.58
C GLU A 120 17.58 10.48 5.32
N THR A 121 17.08 10.94 4.17
CA THR A 121 17.63 10.63 2.85
C THR A 121 18.22 11.88 2.21
N SER A 122 19.01 11.68 1.16
CA SER A 122 19.54 12.73 0.31
C SER A 122 19.69 12.22 -1.12
N SER A 123 20.15 13.06 -2.04
CA SER A 123 20.50 12.63 -3.41
C SER A 123 21.53 11.49 -3.46
N ALA A 124 22.30 11.27 -2.38
CA ALA A 124 23.27 10.18 -2.29
C ALA A 124 22.64 8.79 -2.39
N VAL A 125 21.34 8.62 -2.09
CA VAL A 125 20.65 7.33 -2.29
C VAL A 125 20.66 6.88 -3.75
N PHE A 126 20.75 7.84 -4.69
CA PHE A 126 20.79 7.56 -6.13
C PHE A 126 22.20 7.53 -6.70
N ALA A 127 23.25 7.47 -5.88
CA ALA A 127 24.64 7.60 -6.34
C ALA A 127 25.01 6.55 -7.41
N ASP A 128 24.60 5.30 -7.21
CA ASP A 128 24.84 4.21 -8.16
C ASP A 128 23.70 4.11 -9.21
N PHE A 129 22.47 4.44 -8.81
CA PHE A 129 21.29 4.39 -9.67
C PHE A 129 21.33 5.42 -10.81
N ALA A 130 21.73 6.66 -10.53
CA ALA A 130 21.64 7.75 -11.50
C ALA A 130 22.59 7.57 -12.72
N PRO A 131 23.86 7.13 -12.56
CA PRO A 131 24.70 6.75 -13.70
C PRO A 131 24.11 5.60 -14.51
N ALA A 132 23.62 4.54 -13.86
CA ALA A 132 23.00 3.39 -14.53
C ALA A 132 21.73 3.78 -15.31
N LEU A 133 20.96 4.74 -14.78
CA LEU A 133 19.83 5.36 -15.47
C LEU A 133 20.27 6.15 -16.71
N GLY A 134 21.40 6.86 -16.63
CA GLY A 134 22.02 7.52 -17.78
C GLY A 134 22.40 6.55 -18.89
N ASP A 135 22.96 5.39 -18.54
CA ASP A 135 23.26 4.33 -19.50
C ASP A 135 21.98 3.73 -20.10
N ALA A 136 20.92 3.57 -19.29
CA ALA A 136 19.61 3.15 -19.77
C ALA A 136 19.00 4.17 -20.77
N PHE A 137 19.15 5.47 -20.52
CA PHE A 137 18.73 6.51 -21.48
C PHE A 137 19.48 6.40 -22.81
N ALA A 138 20.79 6.15 -22.78
CA ALA A 138 21.58 5.96 -24.00
C ALA A 138 21.13 4.71 -24.77
N ARG A 139 20.93 3.58 -24.09
CA ARG A 139 20.43 2.34 -24.69
C ARG A 139 19.02 2.49 -25.27
N ALA A 140 18.11 3.13 -24.52
CA ALA A 140 16.76 3.41 -24.98
C ALA A 140 16.77 4.28 -26.24
N ARG A 141 17.57 5.35 -26.25
CA ARG A 141 17.72 6.22 -27.42
C ARG A 141 18.25 5.48 -28.64
N ALA A 142 19.29 4.65 -28.48
CA ALA A 142 19.85 3.85 -29.55
C ALA A 142 18.84 2.82 -30.10
N GLY A 143 17.97 2.29 -29.25
CA GLY A 143 16.89 1.39 -29.62
C GLY A 143 15.58 2.06 -30.01
N GLY A 144 15.57 3.39 -30.24
CA GLY A 144 14.37 4.12 -30.67
C GLY A 144 13.25 4.15 -29.64
N ARG A 145 13.56 4.23 -28.35
CA ARG A 145 12.60 4.32 -27.25
C ARG A 145 12.78 5.60 -26.45
N GLU A 146 11.69 6.11 -25.90
CA GLU A 146 11.68 7.23 -24.96
C GLU A 146 11.26 6.75 -23.57
N LEU A 147 12.13 6.94 -22.59
CA LEU A 147 11.88 6.63 -21.19
C LEU A 147 11.34 7.85 -20.44
N TYR A 148 10.31 7.60 -19.62
CA TYR A 148 9.65 8.55 -18.73
C TYR A 148 9.48 7.91 -17.37
N GLY A 149 9.62 8.66 -16.29
CA GLY A 149 9.45 8.05 -14.98
C GLY A 149 9.85 8.91 -13.80
N PHE A 150 9.78 8.26 -12.65
CA PHE A 150 9.98 8.86 -11.35
C PHE A 150 10.65 7.85 -10.42
N ALA A 151 11.73 8.27 -9.77
CA ALA A 151 12.39 7.54 -8.70
C ALA A 151 12.23 8.38 -7.44
N ASN A 152 11.63 7.81 -6.41
CA ASN A 152 11.39 8.49 -5.13
C ASN A 152 11.92 7.63 -4.00
N HIS A 153 12.62 8.26 -3.06
CA HIS A 153 13.00 7.65 -1.81
C HIS A 153 12.55 8.56 -0.68
N GLU A 154 11.78 8.02 0.25
CA GLU A 154 11.27 8.68 1.44
C GLU A 154 11.72 7.93 2.70
N LEU A 155 12.17 8.69 3.69
CA LEU A 155 12.34 8.24 5.07
C LEU A 155 11.32 8.99 5.92
N VAL A 156 10.45 8.23 6.60
CA VAL A 156 9.56 8.77 7.64
C VAL A 156 10.03 8.24 8.99
N SER A 157 10.46 9.12 9.88
CA SER A 157 10.73 8.77 11.29
C SER A 157 9.54 9.19 12.14
N THR A 158 8.81 8.22 12.68
CA THR A 158 7.62 8.45 13.51
C THR A 158 8.01 8.36 14.98
N TYR A 159 7.68 9.39 15.75
CA TYR A 159 7.82 9.44 17.20
C TYR A 159 6.43 9.49 17.83
N LEU A 160 6.07 8.46 18.58
CA LEU A 160 4.79 8.32 19.25
C LEU A 160 4.98 8.43 20.76
N GLY A 161 4.39 9.47 21.35
CA GLY A 161 4.34 9.67 22.79
C GLY A 161 2.91 9.68 23.32
N THR A 162 2.70 9.14 24.52
CA THR A 162 1.39 9.16 25.19
C THR A 162 1.48 9.61 26.64
N SER A 163 0.36 10.08 27.19
CA SER A 163 0.21 10.39 28.62
C SER A 163 0.29 9.14 29.52
N THR A 164 0.13 7.94 28.95
CA THR A 164 0.34 6.64 29.62
C THR A 164 1.82 6.23 29.69
N GLY A 165 2.74 7.08 29.20
CA GLY A 165 4.18 6.88 29.29
C GLY A 165 4.82 6.13 28.12
N LEU A 166 4.07 5.86 27.04
CA LEU A 166 4.66 5.25 25.84
C LEU A 166 5.60 6.23 25.15
N ARG A 167 6.75 5.73 24.70
CA ARG A 167 7.77 6.44 23.92
C ARG A 167 8.26 5.48 22.85
N LEU A 168 7.59 5.50 21.70
CA LEU A 168 7.81 4.56 20.61
C LEU A 168 8.33 5.29 19.38
N ARG A 169 9.21 4.64 18.65
CA ARG A 169 9.80 5.14 17.41
C ARG A 169 9.83 4.05 16.35
N HIS A 170 9.61 4.45 15.10
CA HIS A 170 9.88 3.63 13.93
C HIS A 170 10.40 4.49 12.77
N ASP A 171 11.42 4.01 12.07
CA ASP A 171 11.93 4.63 10.85
C ASP A 171 11.53 3.79 9.64
N GLN A 172 10.72 4.36 8.75
CA GLN A 172 10.21 3.71 7.56
C GLN A 172 10.93 4.20 6.30
N PRO A 173 11.90 3.45 5.76
CA PRO A 173 12.37 3.67 4.40
C PRO A 173 11.34 3.18 3.39
N THR A 174 11.09 3.99 2.36
CA THR A 174 10.20 3.69 1.24
C THR A 174 10.81 4.20 -0.05
N GLY A 175 11.19 3.30 -0.96
CA GLY A 175 11.63 3.64 -2.30
C GLY A 175 10.68 3.11 -3.37
N THR A 176 10.38 3.93 -4.36
CA THR A 176 9.59 3.55 -5.54
C THR A 176 10.30 3.98 -6.82
N LEU A 177 10.33 3.08 -7.79
CA LEU A 177 10.84 3.33 -9.12
C LEU A 177 9.75 2.98 -10.13
N GLU A 178 9.28 3.97 -10.85
CA GLU A 178 8.32 3.81 -11.94
C GLU A 178 8.94 4.25 -13.26
N LEU A 179 8.87 3.36 -14.26
CA LEU A 179 9.46 3.59 -15.57
C LEU A 179 8.45 3.22 -16.67
N ASN A 180 8.25 4.14 -17.60
CA ASN A 180 7.46 3.94 -18.81
C ASN A 180 8.39 4.06 -20.03
N ALA A 181 8.28 3.12 -20.96
CA ALA A 181 8.90 3.22 -22.28
C ALA A 181 7.84 3.53 -23.33
N LYS A 182 8.15 4.42 -24.26
CA LYS A 182 7.29 4.77 -25.40
C LYS A 182 8.04 4.65 -26.71
N SER A 183 7.32 4.32 -27.78
CA SER A 183 7.83 4.46 -29.14
C SER A 183 7.97 5.95 -29.53
N PRO A 184 8.78 6.30 -30.55
CA PRO A 184 9.02 7.70 -30.90
C PRO A 184 7.77 8.45 -31.37
N ASP A 185 6.85 7.72 -32.02
CA ASP A 185 5.53 8.20 -32.42
C ASP A 185 4.50 8.21 -31.27
N ARG A 186 4.90 7.72 -30.08
CA ARG A 186 4.09 7.57 -28.87
C ARG A 186 2.86 6.69 -29.02
N ALA A 187 2.77 5.91 -30.10
CA ALA A 187 1.67 5.00 -30.33
C ALA A 187 1.71 3.78 -29.40
N ARG A 188 2.91 3.36 -28.96
CA ARG A 188 3.13 2.21 -28.08
C ARG A 188 3.67 2.68 -26.74
N SER A 189 3.23 2.02 -25.67
CA SER A 189 3.60 2.31 -24.28
C SER A 189 3.71 1.01 -23.48
N ALA A 190 4.68 0.95 -22.58
CA ALA A 190 4.81 -0.12 -21.59
C ALA A 190 5.28 0.48 -20.25
N TRP A 191 4.84 -0.10 -19.13
CA TRP A 191 5.18 0.36 -17.78
C TRP A 191 5.75 -0.79 -16.94
N ALA A 192 6.68 -0.45 -16.05
CA ALA A 192 7.18 -1.30 -14.99
C ALA A 192 7.40 -0.46 -13.72
N GLY A 193 7.04 -1.05 -12.58
CA GLY A 193 7.26 -0.48 -11.25
C GLY A 193 8.11 -1.41 -10.38
N ARG A 194 8.89 -0.86 -9.47
CA ARG A 194 9.63 -1.58 -8.42
C ARG A 194 9.52 -0.83 -7.10
N SER A 195 9.30 -1.58 -6.03
CA SER A 195 9.55 -1.10 -4.67
C SER A 195 11.00 -1.43 -4.31
N THR A 196 11.62 -0.56 -3.53
CA THR A 196 13.00 -0.70 -3.07
C THR A 196 13.12 -0.10 -1.68
N ARG A 197 14.08 -0.58 -0.90
CA ARG A 197 14.38 0.02 0.40
C ARG A 197 15.30 1.22 0.29
N ASP A 198 16.30 1.18 -0.60
CA ASP A 198 17.39 2.15 -0.65
C ASP A 198 18.07 2.28 -2.03
N PHE A 199 17.38 1.83 -3.09
CA PHE A 199 17.85 1.81 -4.48
C PHE A 199 19.04 0.89 -4.78
N LYS A 200 19.49 0.05 -3.83
CA LYS A 200 20.59 -0.90 -4.06
C LYS A 200 20.18 -2.21 -4.73
N ASP A 201 18.88 -2.49 -4.75
CA ASP A 201 18.28 -3.72 -5.29
C ASP A 201 17.48 -3.50 -6.58
N VAL A 202 17.62 -2.32 -7.21
CA VAL A 202 16.96 -1.99 -8.49
C VAL A 202 17.99 -1.66 -9.57
N ASP A 203 17.80 -2.25 -10.75
CA ASP A 203 18.62 -2.00 -11.93
C ASP A 203 17.77 -1.32 -13.03
N PRO A 204 17.97 -0.02 -13.32
CA PRO A 204 17.24 0.67 -14.38
C PRO A 204 17.55 0.10 -15.78
N GLY A 205 18.70 -0.55 -15.97
CA GLY A 205 19.06 -1.24 -17.21
C GLY A 205 18.25 -2.51 -17.43
N ALA A 206 18.10 -3.34 -16.41
CA ALA A 206 17.21 -4.50 -16.46
C ALA A 206 15.75 -4.09 -16.70
N MET A 207 15.29 -3.00 -16.07
CA MET A 207 13.94 -2.47 -16.31
C MET A 207 13.75 -1.93 -17.74
N ASP A 208 14.72 -1.21 -18.31
CA ASP A 208 14.67 -0.82 -19.73
C ASP A 208 14.63 -2.04 -20.66
N ALA A 209 15.40 -3.08 -20.39
CA ALA A 209 15.39 -4.31 -21.18
C ALA A 209 14.02 -5.01 -21.14
N GLU A 210 13.42 -5.12 -19.95
CA GLU A 210 12.05 -5.63 -19.79
C GLU A 210 11.03 -4.79 -20.58
N LEU A 211 11.11 -3.46 -20.46
CA LEU A 211 10.21 -2.57 -21.18
C LEU A 211 10.42 -2.62 -22.70
N ALA A 212 11.64 -2.83 -23.18
CA ALA A 212 11.92 -3.00 -24.60
C ALA A 212 11.20 -4.23 -25.16
N VAL A 213 11.22 -5.35 -24.44
CA VAL A 213 10.48 -6.57 -24.81
C VAL A 213 8.97 -6.29 -24.86
N ARG A 214 8.41 -5.70 -23.79
CA ARG A 214 6.97 -5.38 -23.71
C ARG A 214 6.51 -4.39 -24.79
N LEU A 215 7.36 -3.42 -25.13
CA LEU A 215 7.10 -2.46 -26.20
C LEU A 215 7.16 -3.13 -27.59
N GLY A 216 8.01 -4.14 -27.75
CA GLY A 216 8.05 -5.00 -28.94
C GLY A 216 6.78 -5.81 -29.13
N TRP A 217 6.19 -6.36 -28.05
CA TRP A 217 4.88 -7.04 -28.13
C TRP A 217 3.77 -6.15 -28.71
N ALA A 218 3.87 -4.84 -28.53
CA ALA A 218 2.89 -3.89 -29.05
C ALA A 218 3.06 -3.54 -30.55
N GLU A 219 4.02 -4.16 -31.26
CA GLU A 219 4.15 -4.04 -32.73
C GLU A 219 2.99 -4.69 -33.47
N ARG A 220 2.53 -5.84 -32.96
CA ARG A 220 1.30 -6.48 -33.42
C ARG A 220 0.16 -6.06 -32.52
N ARG A 221 -0.92 -5.56 -33.13
CA ARG A 221 -2.18 -5.26 -32.44
C ARG A 221 -3.26 -6.26 -32.84
N VAL A 222 -4.03 -6.68 -31.86
CA VAL A 222 -5.16 -7.60 -32.05
C VAL A 222 -6.38 -7.02 -31.35
N GLU A 223 -7.50 -6.93 -32.05
CA GLU A 223 -8.77 -6.57 -31.43
C GLU A 223 -9.49 -7.83 -30.97
N LEU A 224 -9.94 -7.84 -29.71
CA LEU A 224 -10.76 -8.89 -29.12
C LEU A 224 -12.06 -8.28 -28.58
N PRO A 225 -13.19 -8.99 -28.74
CA PRO A 225 -14.46 -8.53 -28.18
C PRO A 225 -14.44 -8.57 -26.65
N ALA A 226 -15.37 -7.87 -26.01
CA ALA A 226 -15.64 -8.07 -24.59
C ALA A 226 -16.02 -9.54 -24.32
N GLY A 227 -15.61 -10.08 -23.17
CA GLY A 227 -15.82 -11.50 -22.86
C GLY A 227 -15.03 -11.98 -21.65
N ARG A 228 -15.06 -13.29 -21.44
CA ARG A 228 -14.28 -13.98 -20.41
C ARG A 228 -13.09 -14.68 -21.04
N TYR A 229 -11.92 -14.50 -20.46
CA TYR A 229 -10.66 -15.01 -21.00
C TYR A 229 -9.82 -15.66 -19.91
N GLU A 230 -9.16 -16.76 -20.25
CA GLU A 230 -8.02 -17.23 -19.46
C GLU A 230 -6.98 -16.11 -19.40
N THR A 231 -6.62 -15.69 -18.19
CA THR A 231 -5.79 -14.51 -17.96
C THR A 231 -4.75 -14.79 -16.89
N LEU A 232 -3.50 -14.51 -17.21
CA LEU A 232 -2.38 -14.45 -16.29
C LEU A 232 -2.29 -13.04 -15.72
N LEU A 233 -2.38 -12.93 -14.40
CA LEU A 233 -2.16 -11.71 -13.64
C LEU A 233 -0.75 -11.74 -13.05
N PRO A 234 0.15 -10.80 -13.40
CA PRO A 234 1.44 -10.69 -12.75
C PRO A 234 1.30 -10.20 -11.30
N PRO A 235 2.35 -10.33 -10.46
CA PRO A 235 2.35 -9.90 -9.07
C PRO A 235 1.78 -8.49 -8.83
N THR A 236 2.13 -7.51 -9.68
CA THR A 236 1.62 -6.12 -9.57
C THR A 236 0.09 -6.04 -9.67
N ALA A 237 -0.53 -6.76 -10.60
CA ALA A 237 -1.98 -6.72 -10.80
C ALA A 237 -2.72 -7.48 -9.69
N VAL A 238 -2.11 -8.55 -9.17
CA VAL A 238 -2.61 -9.27 -7.99
C VAL A 238 -2.57 -8.36 -6.77
N ALA A 239 -1.48 -7.61 -6.57
CA ALA A 239 -1.37 -6.64 -5.48
C ALA A 239 -2.45 -5.56 -5.56
N ASP A 240 -2.71 -5.00 -6.75
CA ASP A 240 -3.75 -3.98 -6.96
C ASP A 240 -5.14 -4.44 -6.48
N LEU A 241 -5.46 -5.72 -6.70
CA LEU A 241 -6.74 -6.31 -6.30
C LEU A 241 -6.79 -6.69 -4.80
N LEU A 242 -5.72 -7.28 -4.27
CA LEU A 242 -5.70 -7.79 -2.89
C LEU A 242 -5.49 -6.70 -1.84
N ILE A 243 -4.83 -5.59 -2.19
CA ILE A 243 -4.77 -4.42 -1.31
C ILE A 243 -6.18 -3.83 -1.12
N TYR A 244 -6.97 -3.72 -2.20
CA TYR A 244 -8.36 -3.30 -2.09
C TYR A 244 -9.18 -4.26 -1.22
N GLN A 245 -8.98 -5.57 -1.41
CA GLN A 245 -9.62 -6.59 -0.56
C GLN A 245 -9.31 -6.40 0.92
N LEU A 246 -8.04 -6.13 1.27
CA LEU A 246 -7.64 -5.87 2.66
C LEU A 246 -8.36 -4.65 3.23
N TRP A 247 -8.42 -3.54 2.48
CA TRP A 247 -9.14 -2.33 2.91
C TRP A 247 -10.65 -2.53 3.04
N SER A 248 -11.23 -3.49 2.32
CA SER A 248 -12.63 -3.89 2.46
C SER A 248 -12.86 -5.00 3.50
N ALA A 249 -11.84 -5.42 4.25
CA ALA A 249 -11.90 -6.53 5.20
C ALA A 249 -12.22 -6.09 6.65
N SER A 250 -12.99 -5.02 6.85
CA SER A 250 -13.44 -4.57 8.19
C SER A 250 -14.30 -5.64 8.87
N GLY A 251 -13.86 -6.09 10.05
CA GLY A 251 -14.56 -7.09 10.86
C GLY A 251 -15.91 -6.60 11.36
N ARG A 252 -16.01 -5.31 11.69
CA ARG A 252 -17.28 -4.66 12.07
C ARG A 252 -18.26 -4.66 10.91
N ASP A 253 -17.84 -4.13 9.77
CA ASP A 253 -18.72 -4.02 8.59
C ASP A 253 -19.15 -5.40 8.10
N ALA A 254 -18.27 -6.40 8.18
CA ALA A 254 -18.60 -7.78 7.88
C ALA A 254 -19.68 -8.34 8.84
N ALA A 255 -19.53 -8.13 10.15
CA ALA A 255 -20.50 -8.62 11.14
C ALA A 255 -21.88 -7.96 10.98
N GLU A 256 -21.91 -6.71 10.51
CA GLU A 256 -23.12 -5.93 10.25
C GLU A 256 -23.74 -6.19 8.87
N GLY A 257 -23.17 -7.08 8.06
CA GLY A 257 -23.77 -7.46 6.77
C GLY A 257 -23.37 -6.57 5.59
N ARG A 258 -22.31 -5.75 5.71
CA ARG A 258 -21.98 -4.69 4.76
C ARG A 258 -20.84 -5.01 3.78
N THR A 259 -20.19 -6.17 3.89
CA THR A 259 -19.04 -6.52 3.05
C THR A 259 -19.19 -7.91 2.43
N VAL A 260 -18.34 -8.21 1.43
CA VAL A 260 -18.17 -9.56 0.87
C VAL A 260 -17.82 -10.64 1.90
N PHE A 261 -17.37 -10.24 3.09
CA PHE A 261 -17.04 -11.13 4.20
C PHE A 261 -18.21 -11.34 5.18
N SER A 262 -19.39 -10.82 4.89
CA SER A 262 -20.62 -11.05 5.65
C SER A 262 -21.27 -12.40 5.32
N LYS A 263 -21.80 -13.09 6.33
CA LYS A 263 -22.61 -14.30 6.14
C LYS A 263 -24.08 -13.94 5.93
N PRO A 264 -24.78 -14.55 4.96
CA PRO A 264 -26.24 -14.50 4.91
C PRO A 264 -26.84 -15.00 6.23
N GLY A 265 -27.75 -14.24 6.83
CA GLY A 265 -28.35 -14.57 8.12
C GLY A 265 -27.55 -14.14 9.36
N GLY A 266 -26.43 -13.43 9.19
CA GLY A 266 -25.68 -12.77 10.26
C GLY A 266 -24.29 -13.37 10.53
N GLY A 267 -23.40 -12.55 11.08
CA GLY A 267 -22.01 -12.92 11.37
C GLY A 267 -21.07 -12.81 10.16
N THR A 268 -19.85 -13.32 10.32
CA THR A 268 -18.78 -13.19 9.31
C THR A 268 -18.44 -14.52 8.67
N ARG A 269 -17.88 -14.46 7.46
CA ARG A 269 -17.38 -15.61 6.68
C ARG A 269 -16.05 -16.16 7.21
N VAL A 270 -15.56 -15.68 8.35
CA VAL A 270 -14.37 -16.24 9.00
C VAL A 270 -14.58 -17.75 9.20
N GLY A 271 -13.56 -18.53 8.84
CA GLY A 271 -13.59 -19.99 8.79
C GLY A 271 -14.01 -20.60 7.45
N GLU A 272 -14.50 -19.81 6.49
CA GLU A 272 -14.86 -20.32 5.15
C GLU A 272 -13.64 -20.46 4.24
N LYS A 273 -13.68 -21.47 3.36
CA LYS A 273 -12.70 -21.66 2.30
C LYS A 273 -13.01 -20.71 1.14
N LEU A 274 -12.10 -19.77 0.88
CA LEU A 274 -12.18 -18.78 -0.19
C LEU A 274 -11.42 -19.19 -1.45
N SER A 275 -10.40 -20.03 -1.34
CA SER A 275 -9.61 -20.52 -2.49
C SER A 275 -9.43 -22.02 -2.45
N GLY A 276 -9.44 -22.65 -3.63
CA GLY A 276 -9.04 -24.05 -3.81
C GLY A 276 -7.54 -24.27 -3.63
N LEU A 277 -6.74 -23.26 -3.98
CA LEU A 277 -5.28 -23.24 -3.83
C LEU A 277 -4.90 -23.05 -2.34
N PRO A 278 -3.75 -23.58 -1.89
CA PRO A 278 -3.31 -23.49 -0.50
C PRO A 278 -2.71 -22.12 -0.16
N LEU A 279 -3.38 -21.04 -0.58
CA LEU A 279 -2.88 -19.67 -0.49
C LEU A 279 -2.89 -19.13 0.95
N THR A 280 -1.85 -18.42 1.33
CA THR A 280 -1.76 -17.71 2.61
C THR A 280 -1.57 -16.22 2.36
N LEU A 281 -2.61 -15.41 2.61
CA LEU A 281 -2.54 -13.96 2.57
C LEU A 281 -2.25 -13.45 3.98
N ARG A 282 -1.13 -12.76 4.18
CA ARG A 282 -0.65 -12.35 5.51
C ARG A 282 -0.03 -10.97 5.51
N SER A 283 0.11 -10.40 6.70
CA SER A 283 0.94 -9.23 6.98
C SER A 283 1.88 -9.56 8.14
N ASP A 284 3.11 -9.05 8.11
CA ASP A 284 4.11 -9.26 9.17
C ASP A 284 5.02 -8.04 9.28
N PRO A 285 5.05 -7.31 10.42
CA PRO A 285 5.84 -6.09 10.51
C PRO A 285 7.34 -6.32 10.36
N HIS A 286 7.81 -7.57 10.50
CA HIS A 286 9.21 -7.95 10.38
C HIS A 286 9.55 -8.65 9.06
N GLU A 287 8.64 -8.70 8.08
CA GLU A 287 8.88 -9.33 6.77
C GLU A 287 10.15 -8.77 6.09
N PRO A 288 11.15 -9.61 5.76
CA PRO A 288 12.41 -9.14 5.20
C PRO A 288 12.28 -8.30 3.91
N GLY A 289 12.58 -7.00 4.06
CA GLY A 289 12.54 -6.00 2.99
C GLY A 289 11.14 -5.52 2.63
N LEU A 290 10.12 -5.88 3.43
CA LEU A 290 8.78 -5.30 3.40
C LEU A 290 8.37 -4.84 4.82
N GLN A 291 9.34 -4.58 5.71
CA GLN A 291 9.07 -4.22 7.10
C GLN A 291 8.19 -2.97 7.19
N CYS A 292 7.31 -2.96 8.19
CA CYS A 292 6.41 -1.86 8.50
C CYS A 292 6.39 -1.61 10.02
N PRO A 293 5.74 -0.55 10.53
CA PRO A 293 5.74 -0.25 11.96
C PRO A 293 5.27 -1.45 12.81
N PRO A 294 6.01 -1.85 13.86
CA PRO A 294 5.64 -2.97 14.73
C PRO A 294 4.63 -2.58 15.83
N PHE A 295 3.97 -1.43 15.68
CA PHE A 295 2.93 -0.94 16.57
C PHE A 295 1.94 -0.07 15.76
N VAL A 296 0.72 0.03 16.27
CA VAL A 296 -0.34 0.85 15.65
C VAL A 296 0.03 2.33 15.75
N VAL A 297 -0.06 3.02 14.61
CA VAL A 297 0.01 4.47 14.48
C VAL A 297 -1.28 4.92 13.79
N ALA A 298 -2.16 5.60 14.52
CA ALA A 298 -3.46 6.04 14.05
C ALA A 298 -3.60 7.55 14.25
N HIS A 299 -3.59 8.29 13.12
CA HIS A 299 -3.75 9.74 13.11
C HIS A 299 -5.20 10.19 13.27
N SER A 300 -6.16 9.29 13.12
CA SER A 300 -7.59 9.53 13.29
C SER A 300 -8.31 8.21 13.58
N SER A 301 -9.55 8.30 14.07
CA SER A 301 -10.43 7.14 14.22
C SER A 301 -11.27 6.95 12.95
N GLY A 302 -11.51 5.69 12.59
CA GLY A 302 -12.31 5.24 11.46
C GLY A 302 -12.90 3.84 11.73
N GLY A 303 -13.42 3.18 10.70
CA GLY A 303 -14.00 1.84 10.85
C GLY A 303 -12.97 0.75 11.18
N ASP A 304 -11.73 0.95 10.75
CA ASP A 304 -10.62 -0.01 10.73
C ASP A 304 -9.38 0.46 11.50
N GLN A 305 -9.38 1.69 12.01
CA GLN A 305 -8.32 2.25 12.87
C GLN A 305 -8.91 3.10 14.00
N SER A 306 -8.22 3.19 15.13
CA SER A 306 -8.67 3.97 16.29
C SER A 306 -7.51 4.73 16.92
N VAL A 307 -7.73 6.01 17.24
CA VAL A 307 -6.72 6.79 17.96
C VAL A 307 -6.39 6.24 19.34
N PHE A 308 -7.34 5.50 19.94
CA PHE A 308 -7.13 4.89 21.25
C PHE A 308 -6.17 3.70 21.18
N ASP A 309 -5.98 3.10 20.00
CA ASP A 309 -5.11 1.94 19.77
C ASP A 309 -3.65 2.31 19.49
N ASN A 310 -3.30 3.60 19.45
CA ASN A 310 -1.93 4.06 19.26
C ASN A 310 -0.95 3.39 20.25
N GLY A 311 0.10 2.78 19.71
CA GLY A 311 1.13 2.07 20.47
C GLY A 311 0.79 0.62 20.78
N LEU A 312 -0.38 0.11 20.36
CA LEU A 312 -0.70 -1.32 20.45
C LEU A 312 0.32 -2.13 19.62
N PRO A 313 1.00 -3.13 20.20
CA PRO A 313 1.96 -3.95 19.44
C PRO A 313 1.30 -4.68 18.26
N ALA A 314 1.85 -4.48 17.06
CA ALA A 314 1.42 -5.17 15.85
C ALA A 314 2.16 -6.52 15.73
N ARG A 315 1.44 -7.56 15.32
CA ARG A 315 1.98 -8.92 15.17
C ARG A 315 1.66 -9.44 13.78
N ALA A 316 2.42 -10.43 13.33
CA ALA A 316 2.10 -11.15 12.11
C ALA A 316 0.67 -11.71 12.18
N THR A 317 -0.06 -11.55 11.08
CA THR A 317 -1.48 -11.92 10.98
C THR A 317 -1.71 -12.59 9.64
N ASP A 318 -2.24 -13.82 9.67
CA ASP A 318 -2.75 -14.50 8.49
C ASP A 318 -4.21 -14.07 8.27
N TRP A 319 -4.47 -13.30 7.21
CA TRP A 319 -5.83 -12.95 6.78
C TRP A 319 -6.52 -14.16 6.17
N ILE A 320 -5.81 -14.86 5.29
CA ILE A 320 -6.19 -16.15 4.70
C ILE A 320 -5.05 -17.11 4.98
N SER A 321 -5.35 -18.34 5.40
CA SER A 321 -4.34 -19.38 5.64
C SER A 321 -4.80 -20.70 5.01
N GLY A 322 -4.02 -21.22 4.06
CA GLY A 322 -4.37 -22.43 3.30
C GLY A 322 -5.69 -22.30 2.52
N GLY A 323 -5.99 -21.10 2.01
CA GLY A 323 -7.22 -20.77 1.30
C GLY A 323 -8.44 -20.52 2.20
N VAL A 324 -8.30 -20.55 3.52
CA VAL A 324 -9.39 -20.32 4.49
C VAL A 324 -9.27 -18.93 5.11
N LEU A 325 -10.35 -18.16 5.15
CA LEU A 325 -10.40 -16.86 5.82
C LEU A 325 -10.22 -17.04 7.34
N ARG A 326 -9.19 -16.41 7.91
CA ARG A 326 -8.84 -16.53 9.34
C ARG A 326 -9.11 -15.27 10.14
N HIS A 327 -8.78 -14.10 9.57
CA HIS A 327 -8.93 -12.83 10.24
C HIS A 327 -9.58 -11.81 9.33
N LEU A 328 -10.25 -10.85 9.97
CA LEU A 328 -10.70 -9.59 9.40
C LEU A 328 -10.04 -8.47 10.20
N THR A 329 -9.90 -7.31 9.59
CA THR A 329 -9.28 -6.15 10.23
C THR A 329 -10.16 -5.66 11.37
N THR A 330 -9.57 -5.46 12.55
CA THR A 330 -10.28 -5.01 13.75
C THR A 330 -9.41 -4.10 14.61
N THR A 331 -10.03 -3.09 15.18
CA THR A 331 -9.52 -2.31 16.31
C THR A 331 -9.84 -3.04 17.61
N ARG A 332 -9.32 -2.59 18.75
CA ARG A 332 -9.76 -3.15 20.05
C ARG A 332 -11.26 -2.97 20.26
N HIS A 333 -11.81 -1.84 19.81
CA HIS A 333 -13.24 -1.58 19.88
C HIS A 333 -14.06 -2.54 19.00
N SER A 334 -13.74 -2.67 17.71
CA SER A 334 -14.53 -3.53 16.83
C SER A 334 -14.35 -5.02 17.12
N ALA A 335 -13.19 -5.44 17.64
CA ALA A 335 -12.98 -6.77 18.18
C ALA A 335 -13.94 -7.06 19.36
N ALA A 336 -14.04 -6.14 20.33
CA ALA A 336 -14.95 -6.29 21.47
C ALA A 336 -16.43 -6.33 21.04
N LEU A 337 -16.81 -5.53 20.05
CA LEU A 337 -18.18 -5.48 19.53
C LEU A 337 -18.59 -6.78 18.80
N THR A 338 -17.66 -7.36 18.04
CA THR A 338 -17.95 -8.49 17.14
C THR A 338 -17.56 -9.85 17.71
N GLY A 339 -16.76 -9.89 18.78
CA GLY A 339 -16.15 -11.11 19.31
C GLY A 339 -15.00 -11.66 18.44
N LEU A 340 -14.57 -10.93 17.41
CA LEU A 340 -13.40 -11.29 16.61
C LEU A 340 -12.09 -10.96 17.36
N PRO A 341 -10.97 -11.63 17.02
CA PRO A 341 -9.66 -11.26 17.56
C PRO A 341 -9.28 -9.83 17.15
N VAL A 342 -8.48 -9.16 17.98
CA VAL A 342 -7.83 -7.88 17.63
C VAL A 342 -6.77 -8.13 16.57
N ALA A 343 -6.94 -7.50 15.40
CA ALA A 343 -6.09 -7.67 14.22
C ALA A 343 -6.03 -6.33 13.47
N PRO A 344 -5.19 -5.37 13.92
CA PRO A 344 -5.06 -4.08 13.25
C PRO A 344 -4.50 -4.26 11.84
N VAL A 345 -4.78 -3.31 10.95
CA VAL A 345 -4.16 -3.26 9.62
C VAL A 345 -2.66 -2.99 9.75
N LEU A 346 -1.85 -3.70 8.96
CA LEU A 346 -0.41 -3.50 8.89
C LEU A 346 -0.01 -2.91 7.54
N GLY A 347 1.14 -2.23 7.51
CA GLY A 347 1.64 -1.52 6.33
C GLY A 347 2.26 -2.41 5.25
N ASN A 348 2.00 -3.72 5.23
CA ASN A 348 2.47 -4.64 4.18
C ASN A 348 1.47 -5.79 3.92
N LEU A 349 1.59 -6.44 2.76
CA LEU A 349 0.71 -7.54 2.37
C LEU A 349 1.46 -8.56 1.51
N ILE A 350 1.41 -9.82 1.91
CA ILE A 350 2.12 -10.93 1.28
C ILE A 350 1.12 -12.04 0.96
N LEU A 351 1.12 -12.52 -0.28
CA LEU A 351 0.41 -13.74 -0.66
C LEU A 351 1.44 -14.85 -0.94
N ASP A 352 1.37 -15.93 -0.19
CA ASP A 352 2.20 -17.14 -0.35
C ASP A 352 1.33 -18.34 -0.76
N GLY A 353 1.98 -19.49 -1.03
CA GLY A 353 1.30 -20.77 -1.28
C GLY A 353 1.10 -21.11 -2.76
N GLY A 354 1.79 -20.42 -3.67
CA GLY A 354 1.95 -20.83 -5.06
C GLY A 354 3.14 -21.77 -5.26
N ASP A 355 3.22 -22.35 -6.45
CA ASP A 355 4.34 -23.19 -6.89
C ASP A 355 5.57 -22.34 -7.21
N ASP A 356 6.77 -22.93 -7.22
CA ASP A 356 8.00 -22.22 -7.62
C ASP A 356 8.11 -22.07 -9.15
N ARG A 357 7.09 -21.46 -9.77
CA ARG A 357 7.04 -21.13 -11.19
C ARG A 357 7.07 -19.62 -11.39
N SER A 358 7.93 -19.17 -12.29
CA SER A 358 7.93 -17.79 -12.77
C SER A 358 6.74 -17.48 -13.67
N LEU A 359 6.38 -16.20 -13.79
CA LEU A 359 5.38 -15.75 -14.75
C LEU A 359 5.73 -16.17 -16.19
N ALA A 360 7.02 -16.16 -16.56
CA ALA A 360 7.47 -16.57 -17.89
C ALA A 360 7.19 -18.06 -18.15
N GLU A 361 7.39 -18.93 -17.15
CA GLU A 361 7.04 -20.35 -17.25
C GLU A 361 5.53 -20.57 -17.32
N MET A 362 4.75 -19.77 -16.59
CA MET A 362 3.28 -19.82 -16.69
C MET A 362 2.79 -19.38 -18.07
N VAL A 363 3.41 -18.35 -18.67
CA VAL A 363 3.15 -17.92 -20.05
C VAL A 363 3.50 -19.02 -21.04
N ALA A 364 4.67 -19.66 -20.90
CA ALA A 364 5.14 -20.73 -21.77
C ALA A 364 4.20 -21.95 -21.79
N ASP A 365 3.45 -22.17 -20.71
CA ASP A 365 2.49 -23.26 -20.55
C ASP A 365 1.03 -22.83 -20.86
N THR A 366 0.84 -21.64 -21.45
CA THR A 366 -0.48 -21.16 -21.86
C THR A 366 -0.67 -21.37 -23.37
N GLY A 367 -1.67 -22.19 -23.72
CA GLY A 367 -2.03 -22.44 -25.12
C GLY A 367 -2.62 -21.20 -25.80
N ARG A 368 -3.66 -20.60 -25.20
CA ARG A 368 -4.20 -19.31 -25.64
C ARG A 368 -4.86 -18.57 -24.48
N GLY A 369 -4.38 -17.37 -24.18
CA GLY A 369 -4.90 -16.57 -23.07
C GLY A 369 -4.44 -15.12 -23.15
N LEU A 370 -4.65 -14.37 -22.07
CA LEU A 370 -4.21 -13.00 -21.92
C LEU A 370 -3.16 -12.87 -20.82
N LEU A 371 -2.19 -11.99 -21.01
CA LEU A 371 -1.33 -11.48 -19.94
C LEU A 371 -1.79 -10.06 -19.62
N LEU A 372 -2.30 -9.85 -18.41
CA LEU A 372 -2.88 -8.56 -17.98
C LEU A 372 -1.96 -7.88 -16.97
N THR A 373 -1.09 -7.01 -17.47
CA THR A 373 -0.02 -6.36 -16.70
C THR A 373 -0.39 -5.05 -16.03
N CYS A 374 -1.58 -4.50 -16.30
CA CYS A 374 -2.00 -3.24 -15.74
C CYS A 374 -3.49 -3.26 -15.40
N LEU A 375 -3.80 -2.97 -14.15
CA LEU A 375 -5.12 -2.55 -13.70
C LEU A 375 -5.00 -1.09 -13.25
N TRP A 376 -5.98 -0.27 -13.61
CA TRP A 376 -5.95 1.16 -13.34
C TRP A 376 -7.36 1.69 -13.09
N TYR A 377 -7.47 2.74 -12.30
CA TYR A 377 -8.72 3.39 -11.95
C TYR A 377 -9.72 2.39 -11.35
N ILE A 378 -9.25 1.64 -10.34
CA ILE A 378 -10.04 0.58 -9.72
C ILE A 378 -11.07 1.21 -8.77
N ARG A 379 -12.35 0.90 -8.96
CA ARG A 379 -13.47 1.45 -8.19
C ARG A 379 -14.40 0.32 -7.77
N GLU A 380 -14.95 0.44 -6.57
CA GLU A 380 -16.01 -0.44 -6.09
C GLU A 380 -17.32 -0.15 -6.85
N VAL A 381 -18.00 -1.22 -7.27
CA VAL A 381 -19.32 -1.22 -7.90
C VAL A 381 -20.37 -1.77 -6.94
N ASP A 382 -20.05 -2.84 -6.22
CA ASP A 382 -20.94 -3.49 -5.26
C ASP A 382 -20.13 -4.00 -4.03
N PRO A 383 -20.30 -3.40 -2.84
CA PRO A 383 -19.59 -3.81 -1.63
C PRO A 383 -20.00 -5.22 -1.14
N ALA A 384 -21.23 -5.67 -1.41
CA ALA A 384 -21.74 -6.95 -0.90
C ALA A 384 -21.03 -8.14 -1.55
N THR A 385 -20.58 -7.99 -2.79
CA THR A 385 -19.76 -8.99 -3.50
C THR A 385 -18.30 -8.55 -3.66
N LEU A 386 -17.97 -7.33 -3.23
CA LEU A 386 -16.74 -6.61 -3.55
C LEU A 386 -16.46 -6.63 -5.05
N LEU A 387 -17.47 -6.31 -5.86
CA LEU A 387 -17.30 -6.20 -7.31
C LEU A 387 -16.53 -4.93 -7.63
N LEU A 388 -15.35 -5.07 -8.20
CA LEU A 388 -14.50 -3.97 -8.63
C LEU A 388 -14.57 -3.80 -10.14
N THR A 389 -14.54 -2.55 -10.60
CA THR A 389 -14.36 -2.19 -12.01
C THR A 389 -13.11 -1.36 -12.18
N GLY A 390 -12.51 -1.39 -13.36
CA GLY A 390 -11.39 -0.53 -13.71
C GLY A 390 -11.02 -0.68 -15.17
N LEU A 391 -9.86 -0.17 -15.55
CA LEU A 391 -9.32 -0.17 -16.91
C LEU A 391 -8.06 -1.03 -17.01
N THR A 392 -7.87 -1.69 -18.14
CA THR A 392 -6.68 -2.52 -18.43
C THR A 392 -5.59 -1.75 -19.21
N ARG A 393 -5.45 -0.44 -18.95
CA ARG A 393 -4.72 0.53 -19.78
C ARG A 393 -3.29 0.06 -20.13
N ASP A 394 -3.01 -0.04 -21.43
CA ASP A 394 -1.70 -0.43 -21.99
C ASP A 394 -1.18 -1.78 -21.46
N GLY A 395 -2.07 -2.62 -20.94
CA GLY A 395 -1.69 -3.75 -20.10
C GLY A 395 -2.08 -5.11 -20.62
N VAL A 396 -2.80 -5.22 -21.74
CA VAL A 396 -3.35 -6.50 -22.22
C VAL A 396 -2.52 -7.01 -23.38
N TYR A 397 -1.97 -8.21 -23.22
CA TYR A 397 -1.23 -8.89 -24.26
C TYR A 397 -1.82 -10.27 -24.54
N LEU A 398 -1.85 -10.66 -25.81
CA LEU A 398 -2.30 -11.97 -26.25
C LEU A 398 -1.15 -12.98 -26.09
N VAL A 399 -1.44 -14.11 -25.45
CA VAL A 399 -0.55 -15.26 -25.36
C VAL A 399 -1.08 -16.36 -26.29
N GLU A 400 -0.22 -16.87 -27.18
CA GLU A 400 -0.52 -18.00 -28.07
C GLU A 400 0.68 -18.96 -28.10
N ASN A 401 0.41 -20.25 -27.85
CA ASN A 401 1.39 -21.34 -27.86
C ASN A 401 2.65 -21.04 -27.03
N GLY A 402 2.46 -20.50 -25.82
CA GLY A 402 3.57 -20.21 -24.92
C GLY A 402 4.28 -18.87 -25.14
N GLU A 403 3.85 -18.06 -26.11
CA GLU A 403 4.52 -16.80 -26.46
C GLU A 403 3.55 -15.62 -26.41
N VAL A 404 4.05 -14.45 -26.02
CA VAL A 404 3.29 -13.20 -26.13
C VAL A 404 3.36 -12.70 -27.58
N THR A 405 2.22 -12.70 -28.28
CA THR A 405 2.18 -12.49 -29.73
C THR A 405 1.64 -11.13 -30.16
N GLY A 406 1.13 -10.31 -29.24
CA GLY A 406 0.59 -8.99 -29.60
C GLY A 406 -0.05 -8.24 -28.44
N GLN A 407 -0.17 -6.92 -28.58
CA GLN A 407 -1.00 -6.09 -27.71
C GLN A 407 -2.48 -6.19 -28.11
N VAL A 408 -3.37 -6.24 -27.13
CA VAL A 408 -4.82 -6.23 -27.33
C VAL A 408 -5.40 -4.85 -27.00
N ASN A 409 -6.57 -4.52 -27.56
CA ASN A 409 -7.33 -3.34 -27.14
C ASN A 409 -7.57 -3.31 -25.63
N ASN A 410 -7.74 -2.12 -25.08
CA ASN A 410 -8.08 -1.96 -23.67
C ASN A 410 -9.52 -2.43 -23.41
N PHE A 411 -9.75 -2.85 -22.17
CA PHE A 411 -11.05 -3.23 -21.65
C PHE A 411 -11.35 -2.45 -20.38
N ARG A 412 -12.64 -2.33 -20.07
CA ARG A 412 -13.07 -2.32 -18.68
C ARG A 412 -13.12 -3.75 -18.17
N PHE A 413 -12.78 -3.96 -16.91
CA PHE A 413 -13.00 -5.24 -16.23
C PHE A 413 -14.06 -5.11 -15.15
N ASN A 414 -14.66 -6.24 -14.75
CA ASN A 414 -15.54 -6.34 -13.57
C ASN A 414 -15.20 -7.64 -12.83
N GLU A 415 -14.46 -7.54 -11.73
CA GLU A 415 -13.99 -8.70 -10.96
C GLU A 415 -14.06 -8.45 -9.46
N SER A 416 -14.37 -9.51 -8.71
CA SER A 416 -14.27 -9.49 -7.24
C SER A 416 -12.98 -10.20 -6.83
N PRO A 417 -12.07 -9.57 -6.08
CA PRO A 417 -10.84 -10.23 -5.64
C PRO A 417 -11.12 -11.48 -4.79
N VAL A 418 -12.24 -11.53 -4.06
CA VAL A 418 -12.62 -12.73 -3.28
C VAL A 418 -13.07 -13.86 -4.19
N SER A 419 -13.96 -13.58 -5.16
CA SER A 419 -14.42 -14.59 -6.13
C SER A 419 -13.29 -15.05 -7.06
N LEU A 420 -12.39 -14.14 -7.43
CA LEU A 420 -11.23 -14.39 -8.27
C LEU A 420 -10.25 -15.38 -7.61
N LEU A 421 -9.94 -15.22 -6.31
CA LEU A 421 -9.15 -16.21 -5.55
C LEU A 421 -9.81 -17.59 -5.51
N GLY A 422 -11.14 -17.64 -5.50
CA GLY A 422 -11.92 -18.89 -5.54
C GLY A 422 -11.85 -19.64 -6.87
N ARG A 423 -11.57 -18.93 -7.97
CA ARG A 423 -11.47 -19.49 -9.32
C ARG A 423 -10.04 -19.65 -9.83
N ALA A 424 -9.05 -19.04 -9.17
CA ALA A 424 -7.65 -19.16 -9.55
C ALA A 424 -7.23 -20.64 -9.61
N THR A 425 -6.64 -21.04 -10.73
CA THR A 425 -6.27 -22.44 -10.99
C THR A 425 -4.78 -22.71 -10.78
N GLU A 426 -3.97 -21.67 -10.79
CA GLU A 426 -2.52 -21.74 -10.60
C GLU A 426 -2.04 -20.46 -9.93
N ALA A 427 -1.06 -20.59 -9.03
CA ALA A 427 -0.31 -19.50 -8.44
C ALA A 427 1.17 -19.80 -8.61
N GLY A 428 1.94 -18.84 -9.13
CA GLY A 428 3.39 -18.96 -9.29
C GLY A 428 4.15 -18.60 -8.01
N ARG A 429 5.44 -18.34 -8.17
CA ARG A 429 6.33 -17.92 -7.08
C ARG A 429 5.95 -16.53 -6.61
N THR A 430 5.90 -16.34 -5.30
CA THR A 430 5.75 -15.02 -4.66
C THR A 430 6.96 -14.13 -4.92
N GLU A 431 6.73 -12.94 -5.46
CA GLU A 431 7.78 -11.96 -5.74
C GLU A 431 7.41 -10.59 -5.17
N LYS A 432 8.40 -9.85 -4.66
CA LYS A 432 8.21 -8.45 -4.25
C LYS A 432 7.74 -7.64 -5.44
N THR A 433 6.74 -6.79 -5.20
CA THR A 433 6.09 -6.04 -6.27
C THR A 433 5.63 -4.67 -5.78
N LEU A 434 5.54 -3.73 -6.71
CA LEU A 434 4.89 -2.44 -6.50
C LEU A 434 3.52 -2.51 -7.18
N PRO A 435 2.39 -2.37 -6.45
CA PRO A 435 1.08 -2.21 -7.08
C PRO A 435 1.08 -0.95 -7.94
N ARG A 436 0.37 -0.96 -9.06
CA ARG A 436 0.34 0.21 -9.94
C ARG A 436 -0.68 1.24 -9.45
N GLU A 437 -1.90 0.81 -9.15
CA GLU A 437 -3.01 1.70 -8.74
C GLU A 437 -2.75 2.34 -7.39
N TRP A 438 -2.10 1.61 -6.48
CA TRP A 438 -1.94 2.02 -5.08
C TRP A 438 -0.51 2.41 -4.70
N SER A 439 0.40 2.57 -5.66
CA SER A 439 1.82 2.88 -5.39
C SER A 439 2.04 4.14 -4.54
N ASP A 440 1.12 5.11 -4.58
CA ASP A 440 1.15 6.31 -3.74
C ASP A 440 0.85 6.04 -2.26
N TRP A 441 0.19 4.92 -1.93
CA TRP A 441 -0.35 4.62 -0.59
C TRP A 441 0.16 3.31 0.01
N PHE A 442 0.50 2.33 -0.84
CA PHE A 442 0.86 0.98 -0.41
C PHE A 442 1.99 0.42 -1.28
N THR A 443 3.21 0.39 -0.74
CA THR A 443 4.43 0.06 -1.52
C THR A 443 5.09 -1.26 -1.11
N ARG A 444 4.60 -1.88 -0.03
CA ARG A 444 5.20 -3.07 0.58
C ARG A 444 4.33 -4.30 0.32
N ALA A 445 4.38 -4.80 -0.91
CA ALA A 445 3.65 -6.00 -1.31
C ALA A 445 4.58 -7.08 -1.87
N ALA A 446 4.20 -8.34 -1.66
CA ALA A 446 4.74 -9.48 -2.38
C ALA A 446 3.61 -10.42 -2.78
N MET A 447 3.57 -10.77 -4.06
CA MET A 447 2.45 -11.53 -4.63
C MET A 447 2.97 -12.55 -5.64
N PRO A 448 2.30 -13.69 -5.83
CA PRO A 448 2.53 -14.56 -6.95
C PRO A 448 1.85 -14.02 -8.20
N ALA A 449 2.25 -14.52 -9.36
CA ALA A 449 1.37 -14.48 -10.52
C ALA A 449 0.19 -15.43 -10.32
N LEU A 450 -0.99 -15.10 -10.85
CA LEU A 450 -2.18 -15.96 -10.79
C LEU A 450 -2.72 -16.26 -12.19
N ARG A 451 -3.15 -17.51 -12.42
CA ARG A 451 -3.94 -17.90 -13.60
C ARG A 451 -5.43 -17.93 -13.26
N ILE A 452 -6.20 -17.07 -13.93
CA ILE A 452 -7.65 -16.98 -13.78
C ILE A 452 -8.29 -17.54 -15.06
N PRO A 453 -9.09 -18.60 -14.99
CA PRO A 453 -9.60 -19.28 -16.19
C PRO A 453 -10.59 -18.44 -17.00
N ASP A 454 -11.27 -17.47 -16.37
CA ASP A 454 -12.36 -16.72 -16.98
C ASP A 454 -12.45 -15.28 -16.46
N PHE A 455 -11.34 -14.53 -16.52
CA PHE A 455 -11.32 -13.12 -16.13
C PHE A 455 -12.24 -12.28 -17.04
N ASN A 456 -13.08 -11.44 -16.43
CA ASN A 456 -14.17 -10.74 -17.09
C ASN A 456 -13.76 -9.37 -17.65
N MET A 457 -13.48 -9.33 -18.96
CA MET A 457 -13.29 -8.13 -19.75
C MET A 457 -14.66 -7.58 -20.21
N SER A 458 -15.30 -6.78 -19.35
CA SER A 458 -16.73 -6.46 -19.42
C SER A 458 -17.13 -5.59 -20.62
N SER A 459 -16.25 -4.72 -21.10
CA SER A 459 -16.51 -3.90 -22.30
C SER A 459 -15.20 -3.47 -22.94
N VAL A 460 -15.18 -3.31 -24.26
CA VAL A 460 -14.06 -2.68 -24.97
C VAL A 460 -13.99 -1.22 -24.55
N SER A 461 -12.80 -0.78 -24.16
CA SER A 461 -12.52 0.61 -23.83
C SER A 461 -11.64 1.20 -24.92
N GLN A 462 -12.11 2.27 -25.55
CA GLN A 462 -11.31 3.11 -26.45
C GLN A 462 -10.35 4.02 -25.66
N GLY A 463 -9.94 3.63 -24.44
CA GLY A 463 -9.35 4.49 -23.41
C GLY A 463 -8.37 5.55 -23.94
N VAL A 464 -8.53 6.77 -23.40
CA VAL A 464 -7.90 8.07 -23.73
C VAL A 464 -6.43 8.00 -24.15
#